data_AF-A0A8C6QE94-F1
#
_entry.id   AF-A0A8C6QE94-F1
#
_cell.length_a   1.000
_cell.length_b   1.000
_cell.length_c   1.000
_cell.angle_alpha   90.00
_cell.angle_beta   90.00
_cell.angle_gamma   90.00
#
_symmetry.space_group_name_H-M   'P 1'
#
loop_
_entity.id
_entity.type
_entity.pdbx_description
1 polymer ?
#
loop_
_entity_poly.entity_id
_entity_poly.type
_entity_poly.pdbx_seq_one_letter_code
_entity_poly.pdbx_strand_id
1 'polypeptide(L)'
;LQQQQTRLMKINHDLRHRVTVVEAQGKALIEQKVELEADLQTKEQEMGSLRAELGKLRERLQGDHSQNGEEEAETQPGGEECISEAEKAALDLKDPNRPRFTLQELRDVLHERNELKSKVFLLQEELAYYKSEEMEEESRIPQPPPITHSRTSPQPESGIKRLLFTAIMPMVAAGLILDDPTLQPVRQLVSLV
;
A
#
# COMPACT_ATOMS: atom_id res chain seq x y z
N LEU A 1 -18.61 -40.27 -15.52
CA LEU A 1 -17.61 -39.35 -16.12
C LEU A 1 -18.26 -38.28 -17.02
N GLN A 2 -19.03 -38.67 -18.05
CA GLN A 2 -19.62 -37.72 -19.03
C GLN A 2 -20.57 -36.68 -18.39
N GLN A 3 -21.40 -37.06 -17.42
CA GLN A 3 -22.27 -36.12 -16.68
C GLN A 3 -21.47 -35.07 -15.90
N GLN A 4 -20.32 -35.45 -15.33
CA GLN A 4 -19.44 -34.51 -14.62
C GLN A 4 -18.79 -33.52 -15.60
N GLN A 5 -18.40 -33.97 -16.79
CA GLN A 5 -17.86 -33.10 -17.85
C GLN A 5 -18.90 -32.08 -18.31
N THR A 6 -20.15 -32.47 -18.54
CA THR A 6 -21.23 -31.55 -18.92
C THR A 6 -21.49 -30.51 -17.82
N ARG A 7 -21.50 -30.92 -16.54
CA ARG A 7 -21.67 -30.01 -15.41
C ARG A 7 -20.53 -29.00 -15.33
N LEU A 8 -19.28 -29.44 -15.50
CA LEU A 8 -18.11 -28.57 -15.50
C LEU A 8 -18.12 -27.59 -16.67
N MET A 9 -18.48 -28.03 -17.88
CA MET A 9 -18.61 -27.14 -19.03
C MET A 9 -19.63 -26.02 -18.78
N LYS A 10 -20.78 -26.35 -18.18
CA LYS A 10 -21.81 -25.36 -17.85
C LYS A 10 -21.30 -24.33 -16.83
N ILE A 11 -20.68 -24.81 -15.75
CA ILE A 11 -20.08 -23.92 -14.73
C ILE A 11 -19.00 -23.03 -15.36
N ASN A 12 -18.16 -23.59 -16.23
CA ASN A 12 -17.09 -22.81 -16.88
C ASN A 12 -17.65 -21.74 -17.82
N HIS A 13 -18.71 -22.05 -18.56
CA HIS A 13 -19.42 -21.08 -19.39
C HIS A 13 -20.03 -19.95 -18.56
N ASP A 14 -20.75 -20.30 -17.48
CA ASP A 14 -21.38 -19.32 -16.59
C ASP A 14 -20.33 -18.40 -15.93
N LEU A 15 -19.18 -18.96 -15.52
CA LEU A 15 -18.06 -18.19 -14.97
C LEU A 15 -17.47 -17.23 -16.00
N ARG A 16 -17.21 -17.70 -17.23
CA ARG A 16 -16.70 -16.84 -18.31
C ARG A 16 -17.67 -15.69 -18.61
N HIS A 17 -18.96 -16.00 -18.71
CA HIS A 17 -19.97 -14.98 -18.92
C HIS A 17 -20.01 -13.96 -17.78
N ARG A 18 -19.93 -14.43 -16.52
CA ARG A 18 -19.90 -13.55 -15.35
C ARG A 18 -18.68 -12.64 -15.35
N VAL A 19 -17.49 -13.17 -15.70
CA VAL A 19 -16.27 -12.37 -15.86
C VAL A 19 -16.47 -11.27 -16.90
N THR A 20 -16.97 -11.61 -18.10
CA THR A 20 -17.24 -10.62 -19.15
C THR A 20 -18.21 -9.52 -18.71
N VAL A 21 -19.27 -9.87 -17.98
CA VAL A 21 -20.24 -8.88 -17.48
C VAL A 21 -19.59 -7.96 -16.44
N VAL A 22 -18.84 -8.51 -15.48
CA VAL A 22 -18.17 -7.72 -14.45
C VAL A 22 -17.09 -6.82 -15.05
N GLU A 23 -16.33 -7.31 -16.03
CA GLU A 23 -15.36 -6.50 -16.76
C GLU A 23 -16.02 -5.34 -17.51
N ALA A 24 -17.14 -5.59 -18.19
CA ALA A 24 -17.89 -4.54 -18.88
C ALA A 24 -18.44 -3.50 -17.89
N GLN A 25 -18.95 -3.92 -16.73
CA GLN A 25 -19.39 -3.02 -15.67
C GLN A 25 -18.25 -2.17 -15.11
N GLY A 26 -17.07 -2.77 -14.90
CA GLY A 26 -15.88 -2.05 -14.47
C GLY A 26 -15.47 -0.96 -15.44
N LYS A 27 -15.46 -1.26 -16.75
CA LYS A 27 -15.16 -0.27 -17.81
C LYS A 27 -16.16 0.88 -17.81
N ALA A 28 -17.46 0.57 -17.76
CA ALA A 28 -18.51 1.60 -17.73
C ALA A 28 -18.38 2.53 -16.52
N LEU A 29 -18.06 1.99 -15.34
CA LEU A 29 -17.82 2.81 -14.13
C LEU A 29 -16.60 3.72 -14.26
N ILE A 30 -15.53 3.24 -14.91
CA ILE A 30 -14.33 4.06 -15.17
C ILE A 30 -14.68 5.21 -16.12
N GLU A 31 -15.41 4.93 -17.21
CA GLU A 31 -15.85 5.96 -18.17
C GLU A 31 -16.71 7.03 -17.49
N GLN A 32 -17.71 6.61 -16.70
CA GLN A 32 -18.55 7.54 -15.95
C GLN A 32 -17.76 8.38 -14.93
N LYS A 33 -16.77 7.78 -14.27
CA LYS A 33 -15.89 8.53 -13.35
C LYS A 33 -15.11 9.60 -14.10
N VAL A 34 -14.52 9.26 -15.23
CA VAL A 34 -13.72 10.19 -16.05
C VAL A 34 -14.60 11.35 -16.57
N GLU A 35 -15.81 11.05 -17.03
CA GLU A 35 -16.77 12.06 -17.49
C GLU A 35 -17.12 13.07 -16.38
N LEU A 36 -17.48 12.57 -15.19
CA LEU A 36 -17.79 13.42 -14.04
C LEU A 36 -16.59 14.24 -13.56
N GLU A 37 -15.37 13.70 -13.62
CA GLU A 37 -14.15 14.42 -13.28
C GLU A 37 -13.86 15.55 -14.28
N ALA A 38 -14.08 15.33 -15.58
CA ALA A 38 -13.93 16.35 -16.61
C ALA A 38 -14.96 17.48 -16.47
N ASP A 39 -16.21 17.14 -16.17
CA ASP A 39 -17.28 18.13 -15.92
C ASP A 39 -16.97 19.00 -14.70
N LEU A 40 -16.51 18.37 -13.61
CA LEU A 40 -16.11 19.08 -12.40
C LEU A 40 -14.96 20.06 -12.71
N GLN A 41 -13.93 19.61 -13.43
CA GLN A 41 -12.81 20.45 -13.83
C GLN A 41 -13.25 21.65 -14.67
N THR A 42 -14.16 21.42 -15.62
CA THR A 42 -14.75 22.50 -16.44
C THR A 42 -15.48 23.52 -15.56
N LYS A 43 -16.32 23.05 -14.62
CA LYS A 43 -17.04 23.92 -13.69
C LYS A 43 -16.11 24.72 -12.79
N GLU A 44 -15.01 24.11 -12.34
CA GLU A 44 -14.00 24.80 -11.54
C GLU A 44 -13.30 25.91 -12.31
N GLN A 45 -12.97 25.69 -13.59
CA GLN A 45 -12.41 26.71 -14.48
C GLN A 45 -13.40 27.88 -14.72
N GLU A 46 -14.69 27.57 -14.93
CA GLU A 46 -15.75 28.56 -15.07
C GLU A 46 -15.87 29.42 -13.80
N MET A 47 -15.91 28.79 -12.61
CA MET A 47 -15.94 29.51 -11.34
C MET A 47 -14.70 30.38 -11.12
N GLY A 48 -13.52 29.89 -11.50
CA GLY A 48 -12.27 30.65 -11.47
C GLY A 48 -12.34 31.91 -12.33
N SER A 49 -12.86 31.77 -13.56
CA SER A 49 -13.08 32.88 -14.49
C SER A 49 -14.06 33.90 -13.92
N LEU A 50 -15.23 33.45 -13.44
CA LEU A 50 -16.24 34.33 -12.83
C LEU A 50 -15.70 35.06 -11.60
N ARG A 51 -14.91 34.38 -10.76
CA ARG A 51 -14.27 35.00 -9.58
C ARG A 51 -13.29 36.10 -9.99
N ALA A 52 -12.51 35.87 -11.06
CA ALA A 52 -11.60 36.88 -11.60
C ALA A 52 -12.36 38.08 -12.18
N GLU A 53 -13.47 37.86 -12.88
CA GLU A 53 -14.33 38.93 -13.39
C GLU A 53 -14.97 39.75 -12.27
N LEU A 54 -15.49 39.10 -11.22
CA LEU A 54 -15.99 39.78 -10.03
C LEU A 54 -14.92 40.62 -9.34
N GLY A 55 -13.67 40.13 -9.28
CA GLY A 55 -12.53 40.88 -8.78
C GLY A 55 -12.28 42.16 -9.59
N LYS A 56 -12.24 42.04 -10.92
CA LYS A 56 -12.06 43.19 -11.83
C LYS A 56 -13.20 44.21 -11.73
N LEU A 57 -14.45 43.75 -11.63
CA LEU A 57 -15.61 44.63 -11.48
C LEU A 57 -15.57 45.39 -10.14
N ARG A 58 -15.18 44.71 -9.05
CA ARG A 58 -14.98 45.34 -7.74
C ARG A 58 -13.90 46.43 -7.79
N GLU A 59 -12.78 46.15 -8.44
CA GLU A 59 -11.68 47.10 -8.60
C GLU A 59 -12.10 48.33 -9.40
N ARG A 60 -12.85 48.15 -10.50
CA ARG A 60 -13.42 49.27 -11.27
C ARG A 60 -14.39 50.13 -10.45
N LEU A 61 -15.28 49.49 -9.69
CA LEU A 61 -16.22 50.22 -8.81
C LEU A 61 -15.50 51.00 -7.69
N GLN A 62 -14.41 50.45 -7.13
CA GLN A 62 -13.61 51.18 -6.14
C GLN A 62 -12.80 52.32 -6.79
N GLY A 63 -12.25 52.11 -8.00
CA GLY A 63 -11.51 53.13 -8.75
C GLY A 63 -12.36 54.34 -9.15
N ASP A 64 -13.62 54.13 -9.55
CA ASP A 64 -14.56 55.21 -9.88
C ASP A 64 -14.98 56.02 -8.64
N HIS A 65 -15.04 55.39 -7.45
CA HIS A 65 -15.32 56.10 -6.20
C HIS A 65 -14.14 56.97 -5.70
N SER A 66 -12.91 56.70 -6.14
CA SER A 66 -11.74 57.51 -5.80
C SER A 66 -11.46 58.66 -6.77
N GLN A 67 -12.11 58.71 -7.94
CA GLN A 67 -11.85 59.76 -8.95
C GLN A 67 -12.95 60.83 -9.08
N ASN A 68 -14.10 60.68 -8.42
CA ASN A 68 -15.18 61.66 -8.47
C ASN A 68 -15.38 62.37 -7.12
N GLY A 69 -14.77 63.56 -7.01
CA GLY A 69 -15.35 64.69 -6.30
C GLY A 69 -14.82 64.96 -4.89
N GLU A 70 -13.78 65.79 -4.81
CA GLU A 70 -13.72 66.80 -3.74
C GLU A 70 -14.77 67.87 -4.06
N GLU A 71 -15.86 67.95 -3.28
CA GLU A 71 -16.41 69.22 -2.78
C GLU A 71 -17.47 68.99 -1.68
N GLU A 72 -17.27 69.77 -0.61
CA GLU A 72 -17.94 69.94 0.67
C GLU A 72 -19.44 69.60 0.82
N ALA A 73 -19.74 68.88 1.91
CA ALA A 73 -20.86 69.21 2.79
C ALA A 73 -20.51 68.78 4.23
N GLU A 74 -20.06 69.74 5.04
CA GLU A 74 -20.00 69.62 6.49
C GLU A 74 -21.39 69.30 7.06
N THR A 75 -21.55 68.18 7.78
CA THR A 75 -22.33 68.17 9.05
C THR A 75 -21.94 66.99 9.96
N GLN A 76 -21.06 67.30 10.91
CA GLN A 76 -21.02 66.82 12.30
C GLN A 76 -20.55 65.39 12.68
N PRO A 77 -19.97 65.27 13.89
CA PRO A 77 -18.99 64.26 14.24
C PRO A 77 -19.61 63.09 15.03
N GLY A 78 -19.38 61.88 14.57
CA GLY A 78 -19.66 60.65 15.30
C GLY A 78 -18.49 59.71 15.10
N GLY A 79 -17.45 59.88 15.91
CA GLY A 79 -16.33 58.96 15.95
C GLY A 79 -16.82 57.61 16.44
N GLU A 80 -16.81 56.62 15.56
CA GLU A 80 -16.72 55.20 15.87
C GLU A 80 -16.18 54.51 14.61
N GLU A 81 -14.86 54.56 14.55
CA GLU A 81 -13.97 53.55 13.99
C GLU A 81 -14.28 53.02 12.58
N CYS A 82 -13.40 53.42 11.68
CA CYS A 82 -12.79 52.54 10.70
C CYS A 82 -12.28 51.25 11.38
N ILE A 83 -13.20 50.37 11.78
CA ILE A 83 -12.88 48.99 12.12
C ILE A 83 -12.49 48.38 10.78
N SER A 84 -11.18 48.27 10.56
CA SER A 84 -10.62 47.60 9.39
C SER A 84 -11.32 46.25 9.22
N GLU A 85 -11.55 45.76 7.99
CA GLU A 85 -12.12 44.41 7.74
C GLU A 85 -11.42 43.31 8.59
N ALA A 86 -10.14 43.53 8.92
CA ALA A 86 -9.34 42.71 9.82
C ALA A 86 -9.86 42.62 11.28
N GLU A 87 -10.48 43.67 11.81
CA GLU A 87 -10.92 43.75 13.21
C GLU A 87 -12.39 43.29 13.38
N LYS A 88 -13.23 43.42 12.33
CA LYS A 88 -14.50 42.67 12.24
C LYS A 88 -14.30 41.16 12.09
N ALA A 89 -13.26 40.72 11.36
CA ALA A 89 -12.89 39.31 11.28
C ALA A 89 -12.37 38.75 12.63
N ALA A 90 -11.82 39.62 13.49
CA ALA A 90 -11.36 39.23 14.82
C ALA A 90 -12.53 39.01 15.82
N LEU A 91 -13.63 39.75 15.69
CA LEU A 91 -14.85 39.55 16.47
C LEU A 91 -15.63 38.28 16.05
N ASP A 92 -15.42 37.82 14.81
CA ASP A 92 -16.03 36.63 14.20
C ASP A 92 -15.36 35.29 14.59
N LEU A 93 -14.24 35.33 15.33
CA LEU A 93 -13.51 34.12 15.78
C LEU A 93 -14.28 33.23 16.78
N LYS A 94 -15.44 33.67 17.29
CA LYS A 94 -16.24 32.97 18.30
C LYS A 94 -17.58 32.42 17.82
N ASP A 95 -17.95 32.58 16.54
CA ASP A 95 -19.15 31.96 16.01
C ASP A 95 -18.95 30.43 15.85
N PRO A 96 -19.70 29.58 16.58
CA PRO A 96 -19.61 28.13 16.45
C PRO A 96 -20.00 27.61 15.06
N ASN A 97 -20.78 28.37 14.29
CA ASN A 97 -21.25 28.00 12.95
C ASN A 97 -20.34 28.52 11.83
N ARG A 98 -19.32 29.31 12.17
CA ARG A 98 -18.36 29.80 11.19
C ARG A 98 -17.57 28.63 10.63
N PRO A 99 -17.50 28.46 9.29
CA PRO A 99 -16.68 27.42 8.70
C PRO A 99 -15.22 27.61 9.13
N ARG A 100 -14.67 26.60 9.82
CA ARG A 100 -13.29 26.59 10.34
C ARG A 100 -12.23 26.62 9.24
N PHE A 101 -12.62 26.24 8.03
CA PHE A 101 -11.78 26.20 6.85
C PHE A 101 -12.43 27.02 5.75
N THR A 102 -11.59 27.70 4.98
CA THR A 102 -11.99 28.29 3.71
C THR A 102 -12.27 27.19 2.68
N LEU A 103 -13.10 27.51 1.68
CA LEU A 103 -13.34 26.58 0.56
C LEU A 103 -12.06 26.21 -0.20
N GLN A 104 -11.07 27.10 -0.22
CA GLN A 104 -9.77 26.83 -0.84
C GLN A 104 -9.01 25.75 -0.07
N GLU A 105 -8.90 25.89 1.24
CA GLU A 105 -8.22 24.89 2.08
C GLU A 105 -8.90 23.52 1.98
N LEU A 106 -10.23 23.47 1.90
CA LEU A 106 -10.94 22.21 1.73
C LEU A 106 -10.61 21.55 0.37
N ARG A 107 -10.49 22.33 -0.70
CA ARG A 107 -10.05 21.83 -2.02
C ARG A 107 -8.62 21.32 -1.96
N ASP A 108 -7.72 22.08 -1.36
CA ASP A 108 -6.31 21.72 -1.26
C ASP A 108 -6.14 20.40 -0.48
N VAL A 109 -6.82 20.26 0.67
CA VAL A 109 -6.81 19.02 1.47
C VAL A 109 -7.41 17.84 0.72
N LEU A 110 -8.51 18.05 -0.03
CA LEU A 110 -9.11 16.98 -0.82
C LEU A 110 -8.20 16.55 -1.98
N HIS A 111 -7.53 17.50 -2.63
CA HIS A 111 -6.58 17.23 -3.69
C HIS A 111 -5.37 16.45 -3.17
N GLU A 112 -4.75 16.93 -2.09
CA GLU A 112 -3.62 16.26 -1.44
C GLU A 112 -4.00 14.84 -0.98
N ARG A 113 -5.18 14.67 -0.36
CA ARG A 113 -5.68 13.35 0.03
C ARG A 113 -5.84 12.42 -1.17
N ASN A 114 -6.35 12.91 -2.29
CA ASN A 114 -6.50 12.10 -3.52
C ASN A 114 -5.14 11.72 -4.10
N GLU A 115 -4.18 12.66 -4.14
CA GLU A 115 -2.82 12.40 -4.59
C GLU A 115 -2.13 11.35 -3.71
N LEU A 116 -2.21 11.50 -2.39
CA LEU A 116 -1.69 10.53 -1.43
C LEU A 116 -2.35 9.16 -1.60
N LYS A 117 -3.65 9.11 -1.86
CA LYS A 117 -4.35 7.84 -2.09
C LYS A 117 -3.82 7.11 -3.34
N SER A 118 -3.57 7.84 -4.43
CA SER A 118 -2.96 7.28 -5.65
C SER A 118 -1.54 6.78 -5.40
N LYS A 119 -0.71 7.56 -4.67
CA LYS A 119 0.65 7.14 -4.30
C LYS A 119 0.65 5.89 -3.41
N VAL A 120 -0.22 5.83 -2.41
CA VAL A 120 -0.36 4.66 -1.54
C VAL A 120 -0.78 3.44 -2.34
N PHE A 121 -1.73 3.58 -3.26
CA PHE A 121 -2.15 2.48 -4.13
C PHE A 121 -0.99 1.95 -4.98
N LEU A 122 -0.23 2.84 -5.64
CA LEU A 122 0.91 2.46 -6.46
C LEU A 122 2.01 1.78 -5.63
N LEU A 123 2.36 2.34 -4.47
CA LEU A 123 3.35 1.74 -3.57
C LEU A 123 2.90 0.38 -3.03
N GLN A 124 1.61 0.18 -2.79
CA GLN A 124 1.08 -1.13 -2.40
C GLN A 124 1.23 -2.16 -3.52
N GLU A 125 1.00 -1.77 -4.77
CA GLU A 125 1.23 -2.62 -5.95
C GLU A 125 2.71 -2.95 -6.12
N GLU A 126 3.60 -1.97 -6.03
CA GLU A 126 5.06 -2.18 -6.09
C GLU A 126 5.53 -3.11 -4.96
N LEU A 127 5.09 -2.89 -3.72
CA LEU A 127 5.42 -3.76 -2.60
C LEU A 127 4.88 -5.19 -2.79
N ALA A 128 3.70 -5.34 -3.39
CA ALA A 128 3.16 -6.66 -3.73
C ALA A 128 3.99 -7.33 -4.82
N TYR A 129 4.42 -6.59 -5.83
CA TYR A 129 5.30 -7.07 -6.90
C TYR A 129 6.62 -7.60 -6.34
N TYR A 130 7.33 -6.81 -5.53
CA TYR A 130 8.63 -7.24 -4.98
C TYR A 130 8.51 -8.38 -3.97
N LYS A 131 7.46 -8.41 -3.14
CA LYS A 131 7.21 -9.58 -2.26
C LYS A 131 6.95 -10.85 -3.06
N SER A 132 6.26 -10.73 -4.19
CA SER A 132 6.01 -11.86 -5.09
C SER A 132 7.29 -12.32 -5.78
N GLU A 133 8.12 -11.37 -6.20
CA GLU A 133 9.42 -11.63 -6.85
C GLU A 133 10.43 -12.26 -5.87
N GLU A 134 10.47 -11.82 -4.61
CA GLU A 134 11.31 -12.41 -3.55
C GLU A 134 10.88 -13.85 -3.21
N MET A 135 9.56 -14.12 -3.17
CA MET A 135 9.04 -15.49 -3.03
C MET A 135 9.36 -16.38 -4.24
N GLU A 136 9.32 -15.83 -5.46
CA GLU A 136 9.76 -16.54 -6.66
C GLU A 136 11.26 -16.82 -6.64
N GLU A 137 12.07 -15.84 -6.22
CA GLU A 137 13.54 -15.93 -6.15
C GLU A 137 13.99 -16.96 -5.08
N GLU A 138 13.34 -16.99 -3.92
CA GLU A 138 13.50 -18.05 -2.90
C GLU A 138 13.09 -19.43 -3.45
N SER A 139 12.03 -19.52 -4.26
CA SER A 139 11.64 -20.78 -4.92
C SER A 139 12.59 -21.20 -6.06
N ARG A 140 13.35 -20.25 -6.62
CA ARG A 140 14.34 -20.46 -7.67
C ARG A 140 15.73 -20.79 -7.14
N ILE A 141 15.95 -20.75 -5.82
CA ILE A 141 17.10 -21.44 -5.22
C ILE A 141 16.96 -22.92 -5.63
N PRO A 142 17.90 -23.46 -6.42
CA PRO A 142 17.79 -24.84 -6.87
C PRO A 142 17.80 -25.73 -5.64
N GLN A 143 16.68 -26.39 -5.34
CA GLN A 143 16.76 -27.57 -4.50
C GLN A 143 17.80 -28.50 -5.15
N PRO A 144 18.81 -28.98 -4.41
CA PRO A 144 19.67 -30.02 -4.93
C PRO A 144 18.75 -31.18 -5.38
N PRO A 145 19.00 -31.80 -6.54
CA PRO A 145 18.11 -32.79 -7.09
C PRO A 145 17.79 -33.85 -6.03
N PRO A 146 16.59 -34.45 -6.02
CA PRO A 146 16.35 -35.63 -5.20
C PRO A 146 17.25 -36.72 -5.76
N ILE A 147 18.44 -36.86 -5.18
CA ILE A 147 19.33 -37.91 -5.60
C ILE A 147 18.70 -39.18 -5.06
N THR A 148 18.05 -39.90 -5.96
CA THR A 148 17.82 -41.33 -5.85
C THR A 148 19.19 -41.99 -5.71
N HIS A 149 19.71 -42.06 -4.50
CA HIS A 149 20.89 -42.83 -4.19
C HIS A 149 20.46 -44.29 -3.98
N SER A 150 20.18 -44.99 -5.07
CA SER A 150 20.65 -46.37 -5.16
C SER A 150 22.18 -46.32 -5.20
N ARG A 151 22.81 -46.29 -4.02
CA ARG A 151 24.28 -46.27 -3.91
C ARG A 151 24.74 -47.25 -2.85
N THR A 152 24.86 -48.50 -3.28
CA THR A 152 25.87 -49.43 -2.74
C THR A 152 27.25 -48.88 -3.14
N SER A 153 27.85 -48.02 -2.32
CA SER A 153 29.27 -47.72 -2.42
C SER A 153 29.80 -47.31 -1.05
N PRO A 154 30.97 -47.80 -0.61
CA PRO A 154 31.48 -47.52 0.72
C PRO A 154 31.87 -46.04 0.80
N GLN A 155 31.10 -45.27 1.55
CA GLN A 155 31.52 -43.94 2.00
C GLN A 155 32.79 -44.13 2.87
N PRO A 156 33.83 -43.27 2.77
CA PRO A 156 34.97 -43.38 3.67
C PRO A 156 34.45 -43.23 5.09
N GLU A 157 34.48 -44.33 5.85
CA GLU A 157 34.04 -44.31 7.25
C GLU A 157 34.84 -43.23 7.96
N SER A 158 34.11 -42.31 8.62
CA SER A 158 34.69 -41.26 9.47
C SER A 158 35.81 -41.87 10.31
N GLY A 159 36.97 -41.22 10.37
CA GLY A 159 38.14 -41.76 11.07
C GLY A 159 37.84 -42.18 12.51
N ILE A 160 36.89 -41.48 13.16
CA ILE A 160 36.37 -41.83 14.47
C ILE A 160 35.59 -43.15 14.45
N LYS A 161 34.72 -43.39 13.46
CA LYS A 161 34.01 -44.68 13.34
C LYS A 161 35.01 -45.83 13.18
N ARG A 162 36.02 -45.66 12.32
CA ARG A 162 37.05 -46.68 12.10
C ARG A 162 37.84 -46.97 13.39
N LEU A 163 38.23 -45.93 14.13
CA LEU A 163 38.90 -46.09 15.42
C LEU A 163 38.03 -46.86 16.41
N LEU A 164 36.74 -46.52 16.49
CA LEU A 164 35.79 -47.16 17.40
C LEU A 164 35.58 -48.63 17.04
N PHE A 165 35.32 -48.96 15.77
CA PHE A 165 34.98 -50.33 15.36
C PHE A 165 36.18 -51.25 15.17
N THR A 166 37.33 -50.73 14.74
CA THR A 166 38.52 -51.56 14.45
C THR A 166 39.44 -51.73 15.65
N ALA A 167 39.60 -50.69 16.48
CA ALA A 167 40.57 -50.72 17.58
C ALA A 167 39.89 -50.81 18.95
N ILE A 168 38.88 -49.98 19.20
CA ILE A 168 38.27 -49.86 20.53
C ILE A 168 37.29 -51.01 20.79
N MET A 169 36.41 -51.34 19.85
CA MET A 169 35.37 -52.37 20.01
C MET A 169 35.92 -53.76 20.36
N PRO A 170 36.99 -54.29 19.73
CA PRO A 170 37.56 -55.58 20.11
C PRO A 170 38.19 -55.57 21.51
N MET A 171 38.81 -54.46 21.90
CA MET A 171 39.42 -54.31 23.24
C MET A 171 38.35 -54.22 24.34
N VAL A 172 37.23 -53.54 24.05
CA VAL A 172 36.04 -53.53 24.91
C VAL A 172 35.44 -54.94 25.03
N ALA A 173 35.29 -55.66 23.93
CA ALA A 173 34.77 -57.03 23.93
C ALA A 173 35.69 -58.03 24.66
N ALA A 174 37.01 -57.81 24.60
CA ALA A 174 38.01 -58.61 25.31
C ALA A 174 38.17 -58.23 26.80
N GLY A 175 37.39 -57.26 27.31
CA GLY A 175 37.44 -56.83 28.72
C GLY A 175 38.73 -56.09 29.12
N LEU A 176 39.50 -55.61 28.15
CA LEU A 176 40.80 -54.97 28.39
C LEU A 176 40.69 -53.48 28.74
N ILE A 177 39.51 -52.89 28.61
CA ILE A 177 39.23 -51.48 28.93
C ILE A 177 38.28 -51.41 30.13
N LEU A 178 38.78 -50.89 31.25
CA LEU A 178 38.05 -50.72 32.53
C LEU A 178 36.94 -49.67 32.39
N ASP A 179 35.85 -49.80 33.18
CA ASP A 179 34.57 -49.09 33.03
C ASP A 179 34.65 -47.55 33.09
N ASP A 180 35.05 -46.94 31.96
CA ASP A 180 34.94 -45.51 31.71
C ASP A 180 33.53 -45.18 31.15
N PRO A 181 32.78 -44.23 31.75
CA PRO A 181 31.43 -43.86 31.30
C PRO A 181 31.37 -43.33 29.87
N THR A 182 32.48 -42.84 29.30
CA THR A 182 32.52 -42.33 27.92
C THR A 182 32.44 -43.43 26.84
N LEU A 183 32.63 -44.71 27.22
CA LEU A 183 32.61 -45.85 26.28
C LEU A 183 31.28 -46.61 26.27
N GLN A 184 30.28 -46.18 27.04
CA GLN A 184 28.94 -46.78 27.05
C GLN A 184 28.24 -46.82 25.68
N PRO A 185 28.31 -45.78 24.82
CA PRO A 185 27.68 -45.82 23.50
C PRO A 185 28.24 -46.93 22.59
N VAL A 186 29.53 -47.26 22.73
CA VAL A 186 30.19 -48.32 21.97
C VAL A 186 29.72 -49.70 22.43
N ARG A 187 29.53 -49.90 23.74
CA ARG A 187 29.01 -51.16 24.30
C ARG A 187 27.56 -51.43 23.89
N GLN A 188 26.70 -50.41 23.88
CA GLN A 188 25.30 -50.58 23.44
C GLN A 188 25.20 -51.06 21.99
N LEU A 189 26.13 -50.63 21.14
CA LEU A 189 26.22 -51.05 19.75
C LEU A 189 26.62 -52.53 19.58
N VAL A 190 27.42 -53.07 20.51
CA VAL A 190 27.78 -54.51 20.54
C VAL A 190 26.60 -55.39 20.96
N SER A 191 25.72 -54.90 21.85
CA SER A 191 24.58 -55.69 22.34
C SER A 191 23.43 -55.82 21.33
N LEU A 192 23.47 -55.10 20.20
CA LEU A 192 22.41 -55.10 19.18
C LEU A 192 22.69 -56.01 17.97
N VAL A 193 23.71 -56.86 18.03
CA VAL A 193 24.03 -57.92 17.05
C VAL A 193 24.01 -59.26 17.74
#